data_AF-A0A6F8ZPV9-F1
#
_entry.id   AF-A0A6F8ZPV9-F1
#
_cell.length_a   1.000
_cell.length_b   1.000
_cell.length_c   1.000
_cell.angle_alpha   90.00
_cell.angle_beta   90.00
_cell.angle_gamma   90.00
#
_symmetry.space_group_name_H-M   'P 1'
#
loop_
_entity.id
_entity.type
_entity.pdbx_description
1 polymer ?
#
loop_
_entity_poly.entity_id
_entity_poly.type
_entity_poly.pdbx_seq_one_letter_code
_entity_poly.pdbx_strand_id
1 'polypeptide(L)'
;MLLHVFLADDDIRRVQIETLPETVDELKTVLKRKLILEGEMIIQFQDPEFNNEFCNVTDISELSTERIAAEFMRLVSADLHKSLLDGLDRYVPRLLELYRAQGSRVTQLQHLLESLGVQNSNQNKRAAALLGLPHFMKEDPSNFIKFCQNG
;
A
#
# COMPACT_ATOMS: atom_id res chain seq x y z
N MET A 1 23.76 8.53 6.41
CA MET A 1 23.56 7.44 5.43
C MET A 1 24.83 6.63 5.28
N LEU A 2 24.75 5.29 5.22
CA LEU A 2 25.89 4.43 4.93
C LEU A 2 25.81 3.98 3.47
N LEU A 3 26.87 4.22 2.69
CA LEU A 3 26.98 3.77 1.30
C LEU A 3 28.04 2.68 1.18
N HIS A 4 27.75 1.68 0.34
CA HIS A 4 28.75 0.73 -0.14
C HIS A 4 29.18 1.19 -1.54
N VAL A 5 30.37 1.75 -1.63
CA VAL A 5 30.90 2.37 -2.84
C VAL A 5 31.89 1.41 -3.49
N PHE A 6 31.61 1.04 -4.73
CA PHE A 6 32.45 0.17 -5.55
C PHE A 6 33.30 1.09 -6.45
N LEU A 7 34.62 1.11 -6.22
CA LEU A 7 35.57 1.87 -7.04
C LEU A 7 36.20 0.97 -8.12
N ALA A 8 36.40 -0.31 -7.79
CA ALA A 8 36.84 -1.38 -8.66
C ALA A 8 36.30 -2.72 -8.13
N ASP A 9 36.46 -3.81 -8.89
CA ASP A 9 35.98 -5.15 -8.51
C ASP A 9 36.57 -5.64 -7.17
N ASP A 10 37.77 -5.19 -6.83
CA ASP A 10 38.50 -5.53 -5.60
C ASP A 10 38.56 -4.37 -4.58
N ASP A 11 38.01 -3.19 -4.91
CA ASP A 11 38.00 -2.01 -4.04
C ASP A 11 36.58 -1.54 -3.75
N ILE A 12 36.00 -2.10 -2.69
CA ILE A 12 34.68 -1.78 -2.19
C ILE A 12 34.80 -1.17 -0.80
N ARG A 13 34.32 0.05 -0.64
CA ARG A 13 34.49 0.83 0.59
C ARG A 13 33.14 1.19 1.20
N ARG A 14 33.08 1.09 2.52
CA ARG A 14 31.94 1.56 3.31
C ARG A 14 32.15 3.04 3.65
N VAL A 15 31.28 3.91 3.15
CA VAL A 15 31.38 5.36 3.37
C VAL A 15 30.20 5.84 4.19
N GLN A 16 30.48 6.36 5.37
CA GLN A 16 29.47 7.03 6.19
C GLN A 16 29.38 8.50 5.79
N ILE A 17 28.19 8.91 5.37
CA ILE A 17 27.80 10.30 5.11
C ILE A 17 27.00 10.80 6.31
N GLU A 18 27.48 11.87 6.94
CA GLU A 18 26.90 12.46 8.15
C GLU A 18 25.64 13.28 7.85
N THR A 19 25.71 14.11 6.80
CA THR A 19 24.62 14.99 6.37
C THR A 19 24.08 14.53 5.04
N LEU A 20 22.76 14.36 4.91
CA LEU A 20 22.14 13.96 3.65
C LEU A 20 22.37 15.06 2.61
N PRO A 21 23.00 14.76 1.45
CA PRO A 21 23.15 15.74 0.39
C PRO A 21 21.80 16.05 -0.27
N GLU A 22 21.60 17.30 -0.66
CA GLU A 22 20.38 17.79 -1.30
C GLU A 22 20.46 17.69 -2.83
N THR A 23 21.64 17.46 -3.39
CA THR A 23 21.86 17.31 -4.84
C THR A 23 22.87 16.20 -5.16
N VAL A 24 22.84 15.71 -6.40
CA VAL A 24 23.82 14.73 -6.90
C VAL A 24 25.24 15.29 -6.88
N ASP A 25 25.41 16.58 -7.17
CA ASP A 25 26.74 17.21 -7.18
C ASP A 25 27.31 17.43 -5.78
N GLU A 26 26.46 17.68 -4.78
CA GLU A 26 26.86 17.65 -3.37
C GLU A 26 27.31 16.24 -2.96
N LEU A 27 26.57 15.20 -3.35
CA LEU A 27 26.96 13.82 -3.10
C LEU A 27 28.31 13.49 -3.72
N LYS A 28 28.52 13.85 -5.00
CA LYS A 28 29.84 13.71 -5.67
C LYS A 28 30.94 14.42 -4.88
N THR A 29 30.68 15.65 -4.43
CA THR A 29 31.66 16.45 -3.67
C THR A 29 32.02 15.82 -2.33
N VAL A 30 31.04 15.23 -1.63
CA VAL A 30 31.27 14.51 -0.36
C VAL A 30 32.07 13.23 -0.60
N LEU A 31 31.71 12.44 -1.62
CA LEU A 31 32.41 11.20 -1.96
C LEU A 31 33.84 11.46 -2.41
N LYS A 32 34.08 12.43 -3.29
CA LYS A 32 35.43 12.83 -3.72
C LYS A 32 36.31 13.21 -2.53
N ARG A 33 35.79 14.00 -1.58
CA ARG A 33 36.52 14.37 -0.36
C ARG A 33 36.82 13.18 0.54
N LYS A 34 35.85 12.31 0.79
CA LYS A 34 36.03 11.16 1.72
C LYS A 34 36.89 10.04 1.12
N LEU A 35 36.85 9.88 -0.20
CA LEU A 35 37.55 8.80 -0.91
C LEU A 35 38.85 9.27 -1.58
N ILE A 36 39.14 10.57 -1.55
CA ILE A 36 40.32 11.21 -2.17
C ILE A 36 40.34 10.90 -3.68
N LEU A 37 39.21 11.19 -4.34
CA LEU A 37 39.05 11.00 -5.78
C LEU A 37 39.22 12.34 -6.51
N GLU A 38 39.86 12.29 -7.67
CA GLU A 38 40.06 13.43 -8.56
C GLU A 38 39.32 13.23 -9.89
N GLY A 39 39.05 14.33 -10.59
CA GLY A 39 38.39 14.32 -11.90
C GLY A 39 36.86 14.23 -11.83
N GLU A 40 36.23 14.11 -12.99
CA GLU A 40 34.79 13.89 -13.10
C GLU A 40 34.42 12.45 -12.75
N MET A 41 33.26 12.28 -12.11
CA MET A 41 32.78 10.95 -11.73
C MET A 41 31.30 10.81 -12.05
N ILE A 42 30.93 9.61 -12.46
CA ILE A 42 29.55 9.18 -12.61
C ILE A 42 29.22 8.31 -11.40
N ILE A 43 28.07 8.56 -10.78
CA ILE A 43 27.58 7.74 -9.67
C ILE A 43 26.53 6.81 -10.25
N GLN A 44 26.66 5.52 -9.95
CA GLN A 44 25.68 4.51 -10.28
C GLN A 44 25.21 3.82 -9.00
N PHE A 45 23.96 3.36 -9.02
CA PHE A 45 23.38 2.55 -7.96
C PHE A 45 22.77 1.28 -8.54
N GLN A 46 22.71 0.24 -7.72
CA GLN A 46 22.07 -1.01 -8.09
C GLN A 46 20.57 -0.90 -7.83
N ASP A 47 19.75 -1.09 -8.86
CA ASP A 47 18.29 -0.93 -8.77
C ASP A 47 17.60 -2.31 -8.72
N PRO A 48 17.00 -2.70 -7.58
CA PRO A 48 16.27 -3.95 -7.45
C PRO A 48 15.06 -4.05 -8.40
N GLU A 49 14.44 -2.92 -8.76
CA GLU A 49 13.31 -2.88 -9.68
C GLU A 49 13.75 -3.08 -11.15
N PHE A 50 15.04 -2.85 -11.43
CA PHE A 50 15.67 -3.08 -12.72
C PHE A 50 16.60 -4.29 -12.71
N ASN A 51 16.14 -5.40 -12.11
CA ASN A 51 16.86 -6.67 -12.04
C ASN A 51 18.28 -6.56 -11.44
N ASN A 52 18.48 -5.64 -10.50
CA ASN A 52 19.78 -5.35 -9.89
C ASN A 52 20.85 -4.85 -10.88
N GLU A 53 20.45 -4.27 -12.01
CA GLU A 53 21.37 -3.60 -12.93
C GLU A 53 21.84 -2.25 -12.35
N PHE A 54 22.99 -1.77 -12.83
CA PHE A 54 23.53 -0.47 -12.44
C PHE A 54 22.90 0.67 -13.26
N CYS A 55 22.27 1.61 -12.56
CA CYS A 55 21.64 2.80 -13.13
C CYS A 55 22.42 4.06 -12.74
N ASN A 56 22.52 5.03 -13.64
CA ASN A 56 23.11 6.34 -13.33
C ASN A 56 22.19 7.11 -12.39
N VAL A 57 22.76 7.68 -11.32
CA VAL A 57 22.03 8.57 -10.41
C VAL A 57 21.84 9.91 -11.12
N THR A 58 20.60 10.21 -11.49
CA THR A 58 20.25 11.51 -12.11
C THR A 58 19.61 12.47 -11.14
N ASP A 59 18.92 11.94 -10.12
CA ASP A 59 18.30 12.71 -9.05
C ASP A 59 18.70 12.11 -7.69
N ILE A 60 19.02 12.98 -6.72
CA ILE A 60 19.47 12.52 -5.39
C ILE A 60 18.38 11.75 -4.64
N SER A 61 17.12 12.02 -4.97
CA SER A 61 15.96 11.37 -4.37
C SER A 61 15.87 9.88 -4.73
N GLU A 62 16.61 9.41 -5.75
CA GLU A 62 16.77 7.98 -6.08
C GLU A 62 17.51 7.22 -4.98
N LEU A 63 18.34 7.91 -4.19
CA LEU A 63 19.19 7.29 -3.17
C LEU A 63 18.65 7.44 -1.74
N SER A 64 17.61 8.24 -1.52
CA SER A 64 17.13 8.52 -0.17
C SER A 64 16.29 7.36 0.38
N THR A 65 16.70 6.82 1.52
CA THR A 65 15.93 5.84 2.28
C THR A 65 14.57 6.42 2.70
N GLU A 66 14.52 7.74 2.84
CA GLU A 66 13.32 8.53 3.07
C GLU A 66 12.29 8.40 1.94
N ARG A 67 12.69 8.23 0.66
CA ARG A 67 11.73 8.01 -0.43
C ARG A 67 11.18 6.60 -0.45
N ILE A 68 12.01 5.58 -0.19
CA ILE A 68 11.54 4.19 -0.01
C ILE A 68 10.58 4.13 1.17
N ALA A 69 10.93 4.76 2.29
CA ALA A 69 10.08 4.83 3.47
C ALA A 69 8.81 5.67 3.21
N ALA A 70 8.89 6.77 2.47
CA ALA A 70 7.74 7.61 2.15
C ALA A 70 6.80 6.95 1.13
N GLU A 71 7.30 6.24 0.13
CA GLU A 71 6.47 5.47 -0.80
C GLU A 71 5.87 4.24 -0.13
N PHE A 72 6.65 3.53 0.69
CA PHE A 72 6.13 2.48 1.55
C PHE A 72 5.04 3.04 2.47
N MET A 73 5.30 4.14 3.17
CA MET A 73 4.28 4.81 3.99
C MET A 73 3.10 5.26 3.14
N ARG A 74 3.27 5.84 1.95
CA ARG A 74 2.16 6.25 1.06
C ARG A 74 1.29 5.07 0.65
N LEU A 75 1.91 3.91 0.38
CA LEU A 75 1.23 2.67 0.06
C LEU A 75 0.51 2.06 1.27
N VAL A 76 1.15 2.07 2.44
CA VAL A 76 0.63 1.42 3.67
C VAL A 76 -0.32 2.34 4.45
N SER A 77 -0.23 3.67 4.24
CA SER A 77 -1.11 4.70 4.82
C SER A 77 -2.33 5.01 3.96
N ALA A 78 -2.48 4.35 2.81
CA ALA A 78 -3.76 4.31 2.13
C ALA A 78 -4.77 3.73 3.13
N ASP A 79 -5.69 4.57 3.60
CA ASP A 79 -6.72 4.18 4.56
C ASP A 79 -7.71 3.25 3.85
N LEU A 80 -7.33 1.98 3.78
CA LEU A 80 -8.07 0.92 3.10
C LEU A 80 -9.41 0.71 3.78
N HIS A 81 -9.46 0.91 5.10
CA HIS A 81 -10.71 0.85 5.85
C HIS A 81 -11.67 1.94 5.38
N LYS A 82 -11.23 3.20 5.35
CA LYS A 82 -12.06 4.30 4.85
C LYS A 82 -12.42 4.12 3.38
N SER A 83 -11.47 3.75 2.54
CA SER A 83 -11.69 3.56 1.10
C SER A 83 -12.71 2.44 0.82
N LEU A 84 -12.63 1.34 1.58
CA LEU A 84 -13.61 0.26 1.53
C LEU A 84 -14.99 0.73 1.99
N LEU A 85 -15.08 1.44 3.12
CA LEU A 85 -16.36 1.95 3.62
C LEU A 85 -16.99 2.97 2.68
N ASP A 86 -16.20 3.89 2.13
CA ASP A 86 -16.63 4.90 1.17
C ASP A 86 -17.11 4.23 -0.13
N GLY A 87 -16.41 3.19 -0.58
CA GLY A 87 -16.83 2.37 -1.72
C GLY A 87 -18.12 1.62 -1.44
N LEU A 88 -18.20 0.94 -0.30
CA LEU A 88 -19.38 0.17 0.11
C LEU A 88 -20.61 1.07 0.26
N ASP A 89 -20.47 2.24 0.88
CA ASP A 89 -21.57 3.20 1.07
C ASP A 89 -22.21 3.64 -0.24
N ARG A 90 -21.43 3.73 -1.33
CA ARG A 90 -21.97 4.05 -2.67
C ARG A 90 -22.92 2.96 -3.19
N TYR A 91 -22.67 1.71 -2.84
CA TYR A 91 -23.44 0.56 -3.34
C TYR A 91 -24.51 0.05 -2.36
N VAL A 92 -24.37 0.33 -1.06
CA VAL A 92 -25.31 -0.09 -0.01
C VAL A 92 -26.79 0.20 -0.37
N PRO A 93 -27.19 1.41 -0.82
CA PRO A 93 -28.59 1.68 -1.14
C PRO A 93 -29.12 0.73 -2.22
N ARG A 94 -28.34 0.52 -3.28
CA ARG A 94 -28.73 -0.32 -4.41
C ARG A 94 -28.76 -1.81 -4.07
N LEU A 95 -27.80 -2.29 -3.27
CA LEU A 95 -27.80 -3.66 -2.78
C LEU A 95 -29.02 -3.95 -1.93
N LEU A 96 -29.37 -3.04 -1.01
CA LEU A 96 -30.56 -3.21 -0.16
C LEU A 96 -31.87 -3.18 -0.97
N GLU A 97 -31.97 -2.37 -2.03
CA GLU A 97 -33.09 -2.44 -2.97
C GLU A 97 -33.21 -3.80 -3.65
N LEU A 98 -32.09 -4.33 -4.15
CA LEU A 98 -32.05 -5.64 -4.80
C LEU A 98 -32.43 -6.77 -3.83
N TYR A 99 -31.97 -6.70 -2.59
CA TYR A 99 -32.32 -7.69 -1.58
C TYR A 99 -33.81 -7.65 -1.23
N ARG A 100 -34.42 -6.46 -1.15
CA ARG A 100 -35.87 -6.32 -0.93
C ARG A 100 -36.67 -6.91 -2.09
N ALA A 101 -36.23 -6.68 -3.33
CA ALA A 101 -36.88 -7.25 -4.51
C ALA A 101 -36.83 -8.78 -4.55
N GLN A 102 -35.82 -9.39 -3.92
CA GLN A 102 -35.66 -10.85 -3.84
C GLN A 102 -36.06 -11.45 -2.49
N GLY A 103 -36.43 -10.63 -1.50
CA GLY A 103 -36.64 -11.08 -0.11
C GLY A 103 -37.74 -12.12 0.02
N SER A 104 -38.79 -12.05 -0.81
CA SER A 104 -39.86 -13.06 -0.84
C SER A 104 -39.42 -14.42 -1.38
N ARG A 105 -38.26 -14.50 -2.05
CA ARG A 105 -37.71 -15.73 -2.64
C ARG A 105 -36.54 -16.29 -1.85
N VAL A 106 -35.84 -15.44 -1.08
CA VAL A 106 -34.65 -15.81 -0.31
C VAL A 106 -34.88 -15.44 1.16
N THR A 107 -35.23 -16.43 1.96
CA THR A 107 -35.61 -16.25 3.38
C THR A 107 -34.50 -15.64 4.23
N GLN A 108 -33.24 -15.91 3.90
CA GLN A 108 -32.08 -15.31 4.58
C GLN A 108 -32.00 -13.79 4.35
N LEU A 109 -32.32 -13.33 3.13
CA LEU A 109 -32.37 -11.89 2.83
C LEU A 109 -33.52 -11.22 3.55
N GLN A 110 -34.67 -11.91 3.66
CA GLN A 110 -35.83 -11.41 4.40
C GLN A 110 -35.49 -11.20 5.89
N HIS A 111 -34.95 -12.22 6.57
CA HIS A 111 -34.56 -12.12 7.97
C HIS A 111 -33.53 -11.00 8.22
N LEU A 112 -32.57 -10.86 7.31
CA LEU A 112 -31.54 -9.81 7.38
C LEU A 112 -32.15 -8.41 7.24
N LEU A 113 -33.11 -8.21 6.33
CA LEU A 113 -33.80 -6.94 6.15
C LEU A 113 -34.73 -6.58 7.32
N GLU A 114 -35.39 -7.58 7.92
CA GLU A 114 -36.20 -7.39 9.13
C GLU A 114 -35.34 -6.95 10.32
N SER A 115 -34.18 -7.58 10.51
CA SER A 115 -33.20 -7.19 11.53
C SER A 115 -32.67 -5.77 11.31
N LEU A 116 -32.41 -5.38 10.06
CA LEU A 116 -31.96 -4.03 9.71
C LEU A 116 -33.01 -2.95 10.03
N GLY A 117 -34.30 -3.25 9.85
CA GLY A 117 -35.40 -2.32 10.15
C GLY A 117 -35.44 -1.89 11.63
N VAL A 118 -34.96 -2.75 12.54
CA VAL A 118 -34.93 -2.48 13.98
C VAL A 118 -33.71 -1.64 14.38
N GLN A 119 -32.58 -1.76 13.66
CA GLN A 119 -31.31 -1.11 14.01
C GLN A 119 -30.68 -0.45 12.76
N ASN A 120 -31.19 0.71 12.38
CA ASN A 120 -30.88 1.36 11.09
C ASN A 120 -29.62 2.26 11.08
N SER A 121 -28.52 1.81 11.70
CA SER A 121 -27.24 2.53 11.65
C SER A 121 -26.53 2.33 10.31
N ASN A 122 -25.65 3.25 9.92
CA ASN A 122 -24.83 3.08 8.71
C ASN A 122 -23.97 1.82 8.78
N GLN A 123 -23.46 1.48 9.96
CA GLN A 123 -22.70 0.26 10.18
C GLN A 123 -23.54 -1.00 9.96
N ASN A 124 -24.79 -1.00 10.41
CA ASN A 124 -25.69 -2.13 10.21
C ASN A 124 -26.13 -2.26 8.75
N LYS A 125 -26.33 -1.15 8.03
CA LYS A 125 -26.58 -1.17 6.59
C LYS A 125 -25.41 -1.75 5.80
N ARG A 126 -24.17 -1.38 6.17
CA ARG A 126 -22.94 -1.94 5.58
C ARG A 126 -22.82 -3.43 5.86
N ALA A 127 -23.04 -3.84 7.11
CA ALA A 127 -23.03 -5.26 7.51
C ALA A 127 -24.11 -6.05 6.76
N ALA A 128 -25.34 -5.54 6.69
CA ALA A 128 -26.44 -6.12 5.93
C ALA A 128 -26.11 -6.25 4.43
N ALA A 129 -25.48 -5.23 3.84
CA ALA A 129 -25.04 -5.27 2.44
C ALA A 129 -24.05 -6.41 2.19
N LEU A 130 -23.03 -6.56 3.05
CA LEU A 130 -22.02 -7.61 2.94
C LEU A 130 -22.59 -9.01 3.21
N LEU A 131 -23.35 -9.17 4.29
CA LEU A 131 -23.94 -10.46 4.68
C LEU A 131 -25.00 -10.96 3.68
N GLY A 132 -25.69 -10.05 2.99
CA GLY A 132 -26.67 -10.43 1.97
C GLY A 132 -26.06 -10.87 0.63
N LEU A 133 -24.82 -10.48 0.31
CA LEU A 133 -24.21 -10.72 -1.01
C LEU A 133 -24.17 -12.21 -1.38
N PRO A 134 -23.66 -13.12 -0.52
CA PRO A 134 -23.61 -14.55 -0.87
C PRO A 134 -25.00 -15.14 -1.09
N HIS A 135 -25.98 -14.75 -0.26
CA HIS A 135 -27.36 -15.21 -0.41
C HIS A 135 -28.02 -14.71 -1.71
N PHE A 136 -27.75 -13.48 -2.10
CA PHE A 136 -28.22 -12.91 -3.36
C PHE A 136 -27.58 -13.60 -4.57
N MET A 137 -26.29 -13.93 -4.49
CA MET A 137 -25.53 -14.61 -5.56
C MET A 137 -25.72 -16.13 -5.57
N LYS A 138 -26.44 -16.69 -4.59
CA LYS A 138 -26.62 -18.15 -4.37
C LYS A 138 -25.29 -18.88 -4.09
N GLU A 139 -24.40 -18.20 -3.39
CA GLU A 139 -23.10 -18.71 -2.96
C GLU A 139 -23.12 -19.08 -1.47
N ASP A 140 -22.22 -19.97 -1.05
CA ASP A 140 -22.06 -20.36 0.35
C ASP A 140 -21.34 -19.25 1.15
N PRO A 141 -22.00 -18.61 2.14
CA PRO A 141 -21.41 -17.51 2.92
C PRO A 141 -20.13 -17.87 3.66
N SER A 142 -19.94 -19.14 4.05
CA SER A 142 -18.77 -19.59 4.80
C SER A 142 -17.45 -19.47 4.03
N ASN A 143 -17.54 -19.38 2.70
CA ASN A 143 -16.36 -19.20 1.84
C ASN A 143 -15.92 -17.73 1.70
N PHE A 144 -16.79 -16.77 2.02
CA PHE A 144 -16.55 -15.34 1.75
C PHE A 144 -16.41 -14.48 3.00
N ILE A 145 -17.08 -14.86 4.10
CA ILE A 145 -17.11 -14.05 5.32
C ILE A 145 -16.66 -14.92 6.50
N LYS A 146 -15.47 -14.63 7.03
CA LYS A 146 -14.96 -15.22 8.26
C LYS A 146 -15.20 -14.25 9.41
N PHE A 147 -15.90 -14.71 10.44
CA PHE A 147 -16.06 -13.95 11.68
C PHE A 147 -14.88 -14.24 12.58
N CYS A 148 -14.26 -13.20 13.14
CA CYS A 148 -13.30 -13.38 14.23
C CYS A 148 -14.05 -13.96 15.44
N GLN A 149 -13.66 -15.16 15.87
CA GLN A 149 -14.11 -15.70 17.14
C GLN A 149 -13.36 -14.95 18.23
N ASN A 150 -14.04 -14.07 18.96
CA ASN A 150 -13.48 -13.49 20.17
C ASN A 150 -13.40 -14.61 21.22
N GLY A 151 -12.18 -15.11 21.47
CA GLY A 151 -11.86 -15.97 22.61
C GLY A 151 -11.65 -15.17 23.88
#